data_AF-A0A8D2HCP9-F1
#
_entry.id   AF-A0A8D2HCP9-F1
#
_cell.length_a   1.000
_cell.length_b   1.000
_cell.length_c   1.000
_cell.angle_alpha   90.00
_cell.angle_beta   90.00
_cell.angle_gamma   90.00
#
_symmetry.space_group_name_H-M   'P 1'
#
loop_
_entity.id
_entity.type
_entity.pdbx_description
1 polymer ?
#
loop_
_entity_poly.entity_id
_entity_poly.type
_entity_poly.pdbx_seq_one_letter_code
_entity_poly.pdbx_strand_id
1 'polypeptide(L)'
;ESRLAGRGLDGIRGVERVRRARLRRHLSPQPPRPCEAYQAEWKLCRSARNFLHHYYVHGELPTCDQWLRDLTSCRDWEERHSTEAQRSLCESERARVQAAQKNTLVWALRQSPPADWHLPLLQEKNE
;
A
#
# COMPACT_ATOMS: atom_id res chain seq x y z
N GLU A 1 18.48 -63.02 -0.45
CA GLU A 1 17.75 -62.04 0.37
C GLU A 1 17.48 -60.76 -0.41
N SER A 2 16.40 -60.10 -0.01
CA SER A 2 15.64 -59.15 -0.81
C SER A 2 16.36 -57.83 -1.01
N ARG A 3 16.35 -57.38 -2.27
CA ARG A 3 16.41 -55.97 -2.66
C ARG A 3 15.46 -55.18 -1.76
N LEU A 4 15.91 -54.14 -1.07
CA LEU A 4 15.10 -53.01 -0.57
C LEU A 4 15.98 -52.04 0.26
N ALA A 5 16.87 -51.30 -0.38
CA ALA A 5 17.49 -50.12 0.24
C ALA A 5 17.87 -49.13 -0.86
N GLY A 6 17.01 -48.15 -1.16
CA GLY A 6 17.34 -47.16 -2.18
C GLY A 6 16.28 -46.11 -2.53
N ARG A 7 15.07 -46.14 -1.94
CA ARG A 7 13.97 -45.23 -2.32
C ARG A 7 13.65 -44.10 -1.32
N GLY A 8 14.55 -43.83 -0.38
CA GLY A 8 14.31 -42.83 0.68
C GLY A 8 14.87 -41.43 0.45
N LEU A 9 15.96 -41.30 -0.34
CA LEU A 9 16.75 -40.05 -0.38
C LEU A 9 16.33 -39.08 -1.49
N ASP A 10 15.64 -39.55 -2.53
CA ASP A 10 15.14 -38.71 -3.62
C ASP A 10 13.90 -37.89 -3.20
N GLY A 11 13.07 -38.45 -2.32
CA GLY A 11 11.88 -37.77 -1.78
C GLY A 11 12.23 -36.58 -0.87
N ILE A 12 13.23 -36.75 0.01
CA ILE A 12 13.66 -35.70 0.95
C ILE A 12 14.28 -34.52 0.19
N ARG A 13 15.14 -34.79 -0.80
CA ARG A 13 15.72 -33.76 -1.67
C ARG A 13 14.66 -33.03 -2.51
N GLY A 14 13.58 -33.71 -2.90
CA GLY A 14 12.45 -33.11 -3.61
C GLY A 14 11.64 -32.16 -2.73
N VAL A 15 11.30 -32.58 -1.51
CA VAL A 15 10.56 -31.77 -0.54
C VAL A 15 11.34 -30.52 -0.13
N GLU A 16 12.65 -30.63 0.05
CA GLU A 16 13.52 -29.51 0.42
C GLU A 16 13.71 -28.52 -0.74
N ARG A 17 13.74 -29.01 -1.99
CA ARG A 17 13.74 -28.17 -3.21
C ARG A 17 12.44 -27.37 -3.34
N VAL A 18 11.29 -28.00 -3.10
CA VAL A 18 9.97 -27.35 -3.13
C VAL A 18 9.83 -26.34 -2.01
N ARG A 19 10.31 -26.65 -0.80
CA ARG A 19 10.35 -25.69 0.33
C ARG A 19 11.25 -24.50 0.04
N ARG A 20 12.46 -24.70 -0.50
CA ARG A 20 13.35 -23.61 -0.93
C ARG A 20 12.76 -22.78 -2.06
N ALA A 21 12.04 -23.39 -3.00
CA ALA A 21 11.34 -22.66 -4.08
C ALA A 21 10.17 -21.82 -3.56
N ARG A 22 9.40 -22.31 -2.57
CA ARG A 22 8.36 -21.51 -1.89
C ARG A 22 8.96 -20.36 -1.09
N LEU A 23 10.02 -20.61 -0.31
CA LEU A 23 10.72 -19.56 0.44
C LEU A 23 11.31 -18.48 -0.47
N ARG A 24 11.84 -18.86 -1.65
CA ARG A 24 12.31 -17.89 -2.66
C ARG A 24 11.21 -17.00 -3.21
N ARG A 25 9.97 -17.48 -3.37
CA ARG A 25 8.82 -16.65 -3.81
C ARG A 25 8.38 -15.62 -2.76
N HIS A 26 8.70 -15.85 -1.48
CA HIS A 26 8.41 -14.93 -0.38
C HIS A 26 9.56 -13.97 -0.06
N LEU A 27 10.74 -14.20 -0.64
CA LEU A 27 11.96 -13.40 -0.43
C LEU A 27 12.40 -12.61 -1.67
N SER A 28 11.69 -12.73 -2.80
CA SER A 28 11.87 -11.80 -3.91
C SER A 28 11.48 -10.41 -3.43
N PRO A 29 12.33 -9.39 -3.62
CA PRO A 29 11.96 -8.02 -3.32
C PRO A 29 10.73 -7.67 -4.16
N GLN A 30 9.55 -7.59 -3.54
CA GLN A 30 8.36 -7.13 -4.22
C GLN A 30 8.30 -5.61 -4.10
N PRO A 31 7.83 -4.90 -5.14
CA PRO A 31 7.53 -3.49 -5.01
C PRO A 31 6.45 -3.32 -3.92
N PRO A 32 6.43 -2.18 -3.20
CA PRO A 32 5.48 -1.96 -2.10
C PRO A 32 4.01 -2.09 -2.53
N ARG A 33 3.72 -1.84 -3.82
CA ARG A 33 2.42 -2.09 -4.47
C ARG A 33 2.63 -2.66 -5.88
N PRO A 34 1.66 -3.40 -6.46
CA PRO A 34 1.74 -3.84 -7.84
C PRO A 34 1.67 -2.65 -8.82
N CYS A 35 2.27 -2.77 -10.01
CA CYS A 35 2.31 -1.68 -10.98
C CYS A 35 0.93 -1.26 -11.52
N GLU A 36 -0.05 -2.17 -11.52
CA GLU A 36 -1.43 -1.84 -11.87
C GLU A 36 -2.05 -0.81 -10.92
N ALA A 37 -1.70 -0.85 -9.63
CA ALA A 37 -2.15 0.15 -8.66
C ALA A 37 -1.58 1.54 -9.00
N TYR A 38 -0.29 1.64 -9.30
CA TYR A 38 0.33 2.90 -9.73
C TYR A 38 -0.30 3.45 -11.02
N GLN A 39 -0.66 2.57 -11.96
CA GLN A 39 -1.34 2.98 -13.18
C GLN A 39 -2.74 3.53 -12.92
N ALA A 40 -3.50 2.89 -12.02
CA ALA A 40 -4.82 3.36 -11.63
C ALA A 40 -4.76 4.74 -10.96
N GLU A 41 -3.81 4.94 -10.04
CA GLU A 41 -3.61 6.22 -9.35
C GLU A 41 -3.20 7.35 -10.32
N TRP A 42 -2.30 7.05 -11.27
CA TRP A 42 -1.92 8.03 -12.28
C TRP A 42 -3.12 8.44 -13.17
N LYS A 43 -3.95 7.47 -13.57
CA LYS A 43 -5.19 7.75 -14.32
C LYS A 43 -6.18 8.58 -13.50
N LEU A 44 -6.34 8.26 -12.22
CA LEU A 44 -7.20 9.00 -11.30
C LEU A 44 -6.72 10.43 -11.14
N CYS A 45 -5.41 10.64 -10.94
CA CYS A 45 -4.82 11.97 -10.80
C CYS A 45 -5.15 12.87 -12.00
N ARG A 46 -5.07 12.31 -13.21
CA ARG A 46 -5.37 13.02 -14.47
C ARG A 46 -6.86 13.15 -14.80
N SER A 47 -7.74 12.52 -14.02
CA SER A 47 -9.17 12.55 -14.30
C SER A 47 -9.74 13.97 -14.13
N ALA A 48 -10.71 14.33 -14.97
CA ALA A 48 -11.37 15.64 -14.91
C ALA A 48 -12.03 15.89 -13.54
N ARG A 49 -12.56 14.83 -12.90
CA ARG A 49 -13.12 14.90 -11.55
C ARG A 49 -12.06 15.29 -10.51
N ASN A 50 -10.89 14.65 -10.56
CA ASN A 50 -9.80 14.96 -9.64
C ASN A 50 -9.26 16.37 -9.88
N PHE A 51 -9.13 16.77 -11.14
CA PHE A 51 -8.75 18.14 -11.51
C PHE A 51 -9.71 19.17 -10.91
N LEU A 52 -11.01 19.01 -11.12
CA LEU A 52 -12.03 19.93 -10.59
C LEU A 52 -11.98 20.01 -9.06
N HIS A 53 -11.88 18.86 -8.40
CA HIS A 53 -11.81 18.80 -6.93
C HIS A 53 -10.55 19.50 -6.40
N HIS A 54 -9.38 19.20 -6.98
CA HIS A 54 -8.12 19.79 -6.55
C HIS A 54 -8.10 21.30 -6.76
N TYR A 55 -8.60 21.77 -7.90
CA TYR A 55 -8.75 23.20 -8.18
C TYR A 55 -9.70 23.87 -7.19
N TYR A 56 -10.83 23.23 -6.84
CA TYR A 56 -11.78 23.79 -5.89
C TYR A 56 -11.24 23.88 -4.46
N VAL A 57 -10.51 22.86 -3.99
CA VAL A 57 -9.99 22.81 -2.61
C VAL A 57 -8.71 23.63 -2.44
N HIS A 58 -7.80 23.56 -3.42
CA HIS A 58 -6.44 24.13 -3.29
C HIS A 58 -6.19 25.34 -4.20
N GLY A 59 -7.05 25.62 -5.18
CA GLY A 59 -6.84 26.70 -6.16
C GLY A 59 -5.76 26.41 -7.20
N GLU A 60 -5.12 25.25 -7.14
CA GLU A 60 -3.99 24.86 -7.97
C GLU A 60 -4.31 23.61 -8.80
N LEU A 61 -3.57 23.41 -9.89
CA LEU A 61 -3.69 22.19 -10.69
C LEU A 61 -2.91 21.04 -10.03
N PRO A 62 -3.45 19.80 -10.01
CA PRO A 62 -2.77 18.67 -9.40
C PRO A 62 -1.49 18.31 -10.17
N THR A 63 -0.37 18.17 -9.46
CA THR A 63 0.89 17.71 -10.06
C THR A 63 0.94 16.18 -10.14
N CYS A 64 0.63 15.62 -11.32
CA CYS A 64 0.60 14.16 -11.52
C CYS A 64 1.96 13.53 -11.85
N ASP A 65 3.03 14.33 -11.92
CA ASP A 65 4.36 13.85 -12.33
C ASP A 65 4.94 12.83 -11.36
N GLN A 66 4.63 12.93 -10.06
CA GLN A 66 5.08 11.96 -9.07
C GLN A 66 4.51 10.56 -9.37
N TRP A 67 3.21 10.47 -9.66
CA TRP A 67 2.57 9.20 -10.01
C TRP A 67 3.12 8.62 -11.33
N LEU A 68 3.49 9.47 -12.28
CA LEU A 68 4.12 9.03 -13.52
C LEU A 68 5.52 8.45 -13.25
N ARG A 69 6.35 9.13 -12.44
CA ARG A 69 7.68 8.64 -12.04
C ARG A 69 7.63 7.33 -11.28
N ASP A 70 6.65 7.18 -10.39
CA ASP A 70 6.47 5.92 -9.65
C ASP A 70 6.02 4.80 -10.60
N LEU A 71 5.11 5.09 -11.54
CA LEU A 71 4.70 4.10 -12.55
C LEU A 71 5.87 3.65 -13.44
N THR A 72 6.73 4.58 -13.87
CA THR A 72 7.92 4.23 -14.67
C THR A 72 8.92 3.42 -13.84
N SER A 73 9.17 3.83 -12.59
CA SER A 73 10.06 3.09 -11.67
C SER A 73 9.52 1.68 -11.41
N CYS A 74 8.20 1.52 -11.30
CA CYS A 74 7.58 0.21 -11.11
C CYS A 74 7.78 -0.70 -12.33
N ARG A 75 7.60 -0.18 -13.55
CA ARG A 75 7.87 -0.94 -14.78
C ARG A 75 9.34 -1.32 -14.92
N ASP A 76 10.24 -0.40 -14.61
CA ASP A 76 11.68 -0.65 -14.61
C ASP A 76 12.08 -1.73 -13.60
N TRP A 77 11.38 -1.80 -12.46
CA TRP A 77 11.56 -2.87 -11.49
C TRP A 77 11.07 -4.22 -12.02
N GLU A 78 9.89 -4.28 -12.65
CA GLU A 78 9.36 -5.53 -13.21
C GLU A 78 10.21 -6.08 -14.36
N GLU A 79 10.76 -5.20 -15.20
CA GLU A 79 11.59 -5.59 -16.35
C GLU A 79 13.03 -5.92 -15.98
N ARG A 80 13.66 -5.06 -15.15
CA ARG A 80 15.11 -5.07 -14.92
C ARG A 80 15.50 -5.41 -13.49
N HIS A 81 14.54 -5.53 -12.56
CA HIS A 81 14.78 -5.70 -11.12
C HIS A 81 15.80 -4.69 -10.57
N SER A 82 15.73 -3.45 -11.04
CA SER A 82 16.68 -2.38 -10.70
C SER A 82 16.56 -1.94 -9.24
N THR A 83 17.62 -2.09 -8.47
CA THR A 83 17.64 -1.72 -7.04
C THR A 83 17.37 -0.23 -6.79
N GLU A 84 17.78 0.66 -7.70
CA GLU A 84 17.42 2.08 -7.64
C GLU A 84 15.91 2.30 -7.78
N ALA A 85 15.26 1.59 -8.70
CA ALA A 85 13.83 1.72 -8.93
C ALA A 85 13.03 1.30 -7.68
N GLN A 86 13.45 0.21 -7.02
CA GLN A 86 12.85 -0.19 -5.75
C GLN A 86 13.03 0.86 -4.65
N ARG A 87 14.23 1.43 -4.53
CA ARG A 87 14.53 2.46 -3.53
C ARG A 87 13.65 3.70 -3.72
N SER A 88 13.56 4.17 -4.96
CA SER A 88 12.70 5.29 -5.36
C SER A 88 11.24 5.07 -4.96
N LEU A 89 10.69 3.88 -5.25
CA LEU A 89 9.32 3.51 -4.86
C LEU A 89 9.13 3.48 -3.35
N CYS A 90 10.09 2.91 -2.61
CA CYS A 90 10.01 2.85 -1.15
C CYS A 90 10.06 4.25 -0.52
N GLU A 91 10.87 5.16 -1.07
CA GLU A 91 10.96 6.55 -0.61
C GLU A 91 9.68 7.33 -0.91
N SER A 92 9.10 7.18 -2.11
CA SER A 92 7.86 7.87 -2.47
C SER A 92 6.66 7.38 -1.65
N GLU A 93 6.54 6.08 -1.41
CA GLU A 93 5.51 5.53 -0.52
C GLU A 93 5.69 6.00 0.93
N ARG A 94 6.93 6.02 1.43
CA ARG A 94 7.21 6.53 2.78
C ARG A 94 6.80 8.00 2.90
N ALA A 95 7.13 8.81 1.92
CA ALA A 95 6.74 10.22 1.89
C ALA A 95 5.21 10.39 1.90
N ARG A 96 4.45 9.56 1.16
CA ARG A 96 2.98 9.56 1.19
C ARG A 96 2.41 9.21 2.55
N VAL A 97 2.90 8.15 3.18
CA VAL A 97 2.43 7.73 4.52
C VAL A 97 2.71 8.84 5.53
N GLN A 98 3.89 9.45 5.49
CA GLN A 98 4.22 10.58 6.36
C GLN A 98 3.33 11.80 6.10
N ALA A 99 3.02 12.12 4.83
CA ALA A 99 2.12 13.22 4.51
C ALA A 99 0.69 12.97 5.01
N ALA A 100 0.18 11.74 4.88
CA ALA A 100 -1.15 11.37 5.39
C ALA A 100 -1.26 11.48 6.92
N GLN A 101 -0.15 11.23 7.63
CA GLN A 101 -0.08 11.35 9.09
C GLN A 101 -0.05 12.81 9.60
N LYS A 102 0.23 13.80 8.74
CA LYS A 102 0.30 15.22 9.15
C LYS A 102 -1.05 15.86 9.46
N ASN A 103 -2.15 15.16 9.20
CA ASN A 103 -3.48 15.65 9.53
C ASN A 103 -3.66 15.65 11.06
N THR A 104 -3.54 16.84 11.66
CA THR A 104 -3.74 17.02 13.11
C THR A 104 -5.22 16.80 13.40
N LEU A 105 -5.52 15.88 14.30
CA LEU A 105 -6.90 15.65 14.75
C LEU A 105 -7.41 16.93 15.42
N VAL A 106 -8.43 17.56 14.82
CA VAL A 106 -9.12 18.73 15.42
C VAL A 106 -9.74 18.35 16.77
N TRP A 107 -10.14 17.09 16.92
CA TRP A 107 -10.73 16.54 18.13
C TRP A 107 -9.81 15.47 18.74
N ALA A 108 -9.56 15.55 20.05
CA ALA A 108 -8.88 14.49 20.76
C ALA A 108 -9.70 13.18 20.68
N LEU A 109 -9.01 12.05 20.50
CA LEU A 109 -9.66 10.74 20.49
C LEU A 109 -10.25 10.47 21.88
N ARG A 110 -11.58 10.32 21.97
CA ARG A 110 -12.27 10.05 23.24
C ARG A 110 -12.00 8.61 23.68
N GLN A 111 -11.60 8.42 24.93
CA GLN A 111 -11.37 7.09 25.51
C GLN A 111 -12.66 6.43 26.02
N SER A 112 -13.64 7.23 26.41
CA SER A 112 -14.96 6.77 26.85
C SER A 112 -16.02 7.80 26.47
N PRO A 113 -17.29 7.38 26.30
CA PRO A 113 -18.38 8.31 26.11
C PRO A 113 -18.53 9.24 27.33
N PRO A 114 -18.99 10.49 27.15
CA PRO A 114 -19.36 11.39 28.25
C PRO A 114 -20.35 10.72 29.21
N ALA A 115 -20.27 10.98 30.51
CA ALA A 115 -21.10 10.30 31.50
C ALA A 115 -22.60 10.54 31.28
N ASP A 116 -22.97 11.69 30.76
CA ASP A 116 -24.33 12.19 30.51
C ASP A 116 -24.86 11.88 29.10
N TRP A 117 -24.13 11.10 28.30
CA TRP A 117 -24.51 10.79 26.90
C TRP A 117 -25.89 10.12 26.76
N HIS A 118 -26.36 9.47 27.81
CA HIS A 118 -27.60 8.69 27.85
C HIS A 118 -28.80 9.50 28.39
N LEU A 119 -28.59 10.76 28.80
CA LEU A 119 -29.68 11.59 29.28
C LEU A 119 -30.54 12.07 28.10
N PRO A 120 -31.87 12.09 28.25
CA PRO A 120 -32.75 12.66 27.24
C PRO A 120 -32.41 14.14 27.03
N LEU A 121 -32.35 14.57 25.77
CA LEU A 121 -32.11 15.97 25.42
C LEU A 121 -33.16 16.83 26.14
N LEU A 122 -32.72 17.86 26.86
CA LEU A 122 -33.63 18.84 27.44
C LEU A 122 -34.39 19.49 26.28
N GLN A 123 -35.66 19.13 26.12
CA GLN A 123 -36.53 19.82 25.16
C GLN A 123 -36.61 21.26 25.63
N GLU A 124 -36.17 22.19 24.78
CA GLU A 124 -36.40 23.61 25.03
C GLU A 124 -37.90 23.77 25.23
N LYS A 125 -38.27 24.18 26.45
CA LYS A 125 -39.65 24.45 26.81
C LYS A 125 -40.01 25.71 26.03
N ASN A 126 -40.62 25.52 24.86
CA ASN A 126 -41.17 26.60 24.05
C ASN A 126 -42.10 27.43 24.96
N GLU A 127 -41.66 28.64 25.29
CA GLU A 127 -42.52 29.68 25.88
C GLU A 127 -43.43 30.28 24.80
#